data_AF-A0AAJ2ACJ4-F1
#
_entry.id   AF-A0AAJ2ACJ4-F1
#
_cell.length_a   1.000
_cell.length_b   1.000
_cell.length_c   1.000
_cell.angle_alpha   90.00
_cell.angle_beta   90.00
_cell.angle_gamma   90.00
#
_symmetry.space_group_name_H-M   'P 1'
#
loop_
_entity.id
_entity.type
_entity.pdbx_description
1 polymer ?
#
loop_
_entity_poly.entity_id
_entity_poly.type
_entity_poly.pdbx_seq_one_letter_code
_entity_poly.pdbx_strand_id
1 'polypeptide(L)'
;MRRSAENKLRVVAVRIDPVIEQRLRVLAEATGRKQSFFLQRMIEEGIEAMEEIWLSPQTLAKVRKGDFPELLDARSATSDLFDLDVTDADS
;
A
#
# COMPACT_ATOMS: atom_id res chain seq x y z
N MET A 1 26.80 -3.51 25.66
CA MET A 1 26.50 -3.39 24.21
C MET A 1 25.11 -3.95 23.95
N ARG A 2 24.10 -3.11 23.69
CA ARG A 2 22.76 -3.55 23.27
C ARG A 2 22.68 -3.33 21.77
N ARG A 3 22.63 -4.41 20.98
CA ARG A 3 22.32 -4.33 19.55
C ARG A 3 20.81 -4.11 19.45
N SER A 4 20.36 -2.87 19.30
CA SER A 4 19.02 -2.59 18.80
C SER A 4 19.00 -2.99 17.33
N ALA A 5 18.60 -4.22 17.04
CA ALA A 5 18.17 -4.57 15.69
C ALA A 5 16.80 -3.90 15.51
N GLU A 6 16.82 -2.69 14.95
CA GLU A 6 15.61 -1.97 14.56
C GLU A 6 14.83 -2.86 13.58
N ASN A 7 13.70 -3.40 14.01
CA ASN A 7 12.89 -4.26 13.18
C ASN A 7 12.19 -3.40 12.13
N LYS A 8 12.83 -3.21 10.96
CA LYS A 8 12.31 -2.41 9.84
C LYS A 8 11.11 -3.05 9.13
N LEU A 9 10.67 -4.23 9.56
CA LEU A 9 9.54 -4.94 8.96
C LEU A 9 8.22 -4.41 9.53
N ARG A 10 7.27 -4.12 8.63
CA ARG A 10 5.89 -3.76 8.98
C ARG A 10 4.98 -4.96 8.75
N VAL A 11 4.00 -5.16 9.64
CA VAL A 11 2.96 -6.17 9.47
C VAL A 11 1.85 -5.58 8.61
N VAL A 12 1.50 -6.26 7.53
CA VAL A 12 0.41 -5.88 6.62
C VAL A 12 -0.60 -7.03 6.59
N ALA A 13 -1.86 -6.73 6.88
CA ALA A 13 -2.97 -7.67 6.74
C ALA A 13 -3.72 -7.37 5.44
N VAL A 14 -3.87 -8.37 4.58
CA VAL A 14 -4.54 -8.24 3.28
C VAL A 14 -5.68 -9.25 3.20
N ARG A 15 -6.83 -8.83 2.68
CA ARG A 15 -7.95 -9.73 2.37
C ARG A 15 -7.72 -10.28 0.98
N ILE A 16 -7.68 -11.60 0.86
CA ILE A 16 -7.53 -12.30 -0.42
C ILE A 16 -8.68 -13.28 -0.60
N ASP A 17 -9.01 -13.55 -1.86
CA ASP A 17 -9.99 -14.57 -2.21
C ASP A 17 -9.51 -15.96 -1.71
N PRO A 18 -10.40 -16.83 -1.18
CA PRO A 18 -10.04 -18.16 -0.72
C PRO A 18 -9.32 -19.01 -1.78
N VAL A 19 -9.62 -18.83 -3.07
CA VAL A 19 -8.93 -19.52 -4.16
C VAL A 19 -7.45 -19.11 -4.21
N ILE A 20 -7.13 -17.84 -3.95
CA ILE A 20 -5.75 -17.36 -3.90
C ILE A 20 -5.02 -17.91 -2.66
N GLU A 21 -5.69 -17.97 -1.51
CA GLU A 21 -5.14 -18.59 -0.30
C GLU A 21 -4.79 -20.07 -0.53
N GLN A 22 -5.67 -20.81 -1.18
CA GLN A 22 -5.44 -22.22 -1.51
C GLN A 22 -4.23 -22.38 -2.47
N ARG A 23 -4.11 -21.53 -3.49
CA ARG A 23 -2.95 -21.54 -4.41
C ARG A 23 -1.64 -21.24 -3.68
N LEU A 24 -1.67 -20.27 -2.76
CA LEU A 24 -0.53 -19.95 -1.90
C LEU A 24 -0.15 -21.11 -0.98
N ARG A 25 -1.15 -21.83 -0.45
CA ARG A 25 -0.93 -23.04 0.35
C ARG A 25 -0.20 -24.12 -0.44
N VAL A 26 -0.66 -24.40 -1.66
CA VAL A 26 -0.01 -25.40 -2.54
C VAL A 26 1.43 -25.00 -2.85
N LEU A 27 1.69 -23.73 -3.17
CA LEU A 27 3.05 -23.21 -3.38
C LEU A 27 3.94 -23.34 -2.14
N ALA A 28 3.38 -23.05 -0.96
CA ALA A 28 4.03 -23.18 0.32
C ALA A 28 4.43 -24.64 0.61
N GLU A 29 3.50 -25.57 0.44
CA GLU A 29 3.73 -27.00 0.65
C GLU A 29 4.74 -27.57 -0.35
N ALA A 30 4.64 -27.22 -1.63
CA ALA A 30 5.54 -27.72 -2.67
C ALA A 30 6.99 -27.25 -2.51
N THR A 31 7.22 -26.09 -1.88
CA THR A 31 8.55 -25.49 -1.71
C THR A 31 9.10 -25.59 -0.29
N GLY A 32 8.29 -26.07 0.67
CA GLY A 32 8.64 -26.09 2.09
C GLY A 32 8.74 -24.70 2.74
N ARG A 33 8.07 -23.69 2.18
CA ARG A 33 8.09 -22.29 2.69
C ARG A 33 6.73 -21.89 3.25
N LYS A 34 6.68 -20.77 3.99
CA LYS A 34 5.42 -20.20 4.51
C LYS A 34 4.69 -19.39 3.43
N GLN A 35 3.35 -19.37 3.46
CA GLN A 35 2.54 -18.53 2.54
C GLN A 35 2.94 -17.04 2.59
N SER A 36 3.30 -16.52 3.76
CA SER A 36 3.73 -15.13 3.95
C SER A 36 4.97 -14.77 3.13
N PHE A 37 5.85 -15.73 2.86
CA PHE A 37 7.03 -15.52 2.02
C PHE A 37 6.63 -15.18 0.57
N PHE A 38 5.64 -15.89 0.04
CA PHE A 38 5.13 -15.64 -1.31
C PHE A 38 4.33 -14.35 -1.41
N LEU A 39 3.58 -14.01 -0.37
CA LEU A 39 2.87 -12.73 -0.32
C LEU A 39 3.86 -11.56 -0.32
N GLN A 40 4.91 -11.64 0.50
CA GLN A 40 5.97 -10.63 0.53
C GLN A 40 6.65 -10.52 -0.84
N ARG A 41 7.06 -11.64 -1.43
CA ARG A 41 7.67 -11.69 -2.76
C ARG A 41 6.80 -11.06 -3.85
N MET A 42 5.51 -11.37 -3.88
CA MET A 42 4.59 -10.77 -4.85
C MET A 42 4.47 -9.25 -4.68
N ILE A 43 4.54 -8.74 -3.45
CA ILE A 43 4.52 -7.30 -3.21
C ILE A 43 5.85 -6.68 -3.66
N GLU A 44 6.98 -7.26 -3.27
CA GLU A 44 8.32 -6.75 -3.61
C GLU A 44 8.60 -6.78 -5.12
N GLU A 45 8.21 -7.85 -5.81
CA GLU A 45 8.44 -8.03 -7.25
C GLU A 45 7.33 -7.36 -8.10
N GLY A 46 6.12 -7.20 -7.53
CA GLY A 46 4.96 -6.67 -8.25
C GLY A 46 4.77 -5.17 -8.14
N ILE A 47 5.38 -4.51 -7.15
CA ILE A 47 5.16 -3.08 -6.91
C ILE A 47 5.60 -2.22 -8.10
N GLU A 48 6.74 -2.52 -8.72
CA GLU A 48 7.24 -1.76 -9.86
C GLU A 48 6.27 -1.82 -11.06
N ALA A 49 5.76 -3.02 -11.37
CA ALA A 49 4.78 -3.19 -12.43
C ALA A 49 3.45 -2.47 -12.12
N MET A 50 3.03 -2.47 -10.84
CA MET A 50 1.85 -1.71 -10.41
C MET A 50 2.06 -0.20 -10.53
N GLU A 51 3.24 0.31 -10.18
CA GLU A 51 3.58 1.72 -10.32
C GLU A 51 3.49 2.18 -11.77
N GLU A 52 3.97 1.38 -12.73
CA GLU A 52 3.90 1.70 -14.15
C GLU A 52 2.48 1.71 -14.73
N ILE A 53 1.59 0.84 -14.22
CA ILE A 53 0.19 0.76 -14.68
C ILE A 53 -0.64 1.94 -14.13
N TRP A 54 -0.41 2.30 -12.86
CA TRP A 54 -1.32 3.19 -12.14
C TRP A 54 -0.78 4.60 -11.90
N LEU A 55 0.53 4.82 -11.98
CA LEU A 55 1.11 6.15 -11.78
C LEU A 55 1.36 6.87 -13.10
N SER A 56 1.13 8.19 -13.10
CA SER A 56 1.57 9.03 -14.20
C SER A 56 3.10 9.02 -14.31
N PRO A 57 3.69 9.23 -15.51
CA PRO A 57 5.15 9.28 -15.67
C PRO A 57 5.84 10.31 -14.76
N GLN A 58 5.15 11.41 -14.45
CA GLN A 58 5.64 12.44 -13.54
C GLN A 58 5.68 11.97 -12.09
N THR A 59 4.68 11.20 -11.64
CA THR A 59 4.63 10.62 -10.29
C THR A 59 5.63 9.48 -10.14
N LEU A 60 5.75 8.63 -11.15
CA LEU A 60 6.67 7.51 -11.18
C LEU A 60 8.14 7.98 -11.07
N ALA A 61 8.49 9.05 -11.77
CA ALA A 61 9.82 9.66 -11.69
C ALA A 61 10.15 10.21 -10.28
N LYS A 62 9.14 10.65 -9.51
CA LYS A 62 9.30 11.09 -8.12
C LYS A 62 9.48 9.91 -7.16
N VAL A 63 8.62 8.90 -7.28
CA VAL A 63 8.69 7.66 -6.48
C VAL A 63 10.04 6.96 -6.68
N ARG A 64 10.53 6.82 -7.92
CA ARG A 64 11.86 6.24 -8.21
C ARG A 64 13.03 7.08 -7.66
N LYS A 65 12.84 8.38 -7.47
CA LYS A 65 13.82 9.27 -6.82
C LYS A 65 13.79 9.19 -5.29
N GLY A 66 12.93 8.35 -4.71
CA GLY A 66 12.69 8.29 -3.26
C GLY A 66 11.91 9.49 -2.74
N ASP A 67 11.40 10.33 -3.64
CA ASP A 67 10.57 11.47 -3.34
C ASP A 67 9.12 10.98 -3.40
N PHE A 68 8.70 10.30 -2.34
CA PHE A 68 7.32 9.87 -2.20
C PHE A 68 6.50 11.14 -2.06
N PRO A 69 5.66 11.51 -3.06
CA PRO A 69 4.75 12.61 -2.85
C PRO A 69 3.99 12.28 -1.57
N GLU A 70 3.95 13.24 -0.64
CA GLU A 70 3.12 13.16 0.55
C GLU A 70 1.72 12.86 0.03
N LEU A 71 1.35 11.58 0.06
CA LEU A 71 0.10 11.09 -0.47
C LEU A 71 -0.91 11.80 0.38
N LEU A 72 -1.50 12.84 -0.21
CA LEU A 72 -2.43 13.80 0.37
C LEU A 72 -2.97 13.21 1.64
N ASP A 73 -2.56 13.77 2.78
CA ASP A 73 -3.19 13.50 4.07
C ASP A 73 -4.68 13.37 3.77
N ALA A 74 -5.23 12.15 3.83
CA ALA A 74 -6.60 11.89 3.35
C ALA A 74 -7.62 12.74 4.16
N ARG A 75 -7.14 13.32 5.26
CA ARG A 75 -7.79 14.28 6.11
C ARG A 75 -7.95 15.69 5.49
N SER A 76 -7.15 16.08 4.50
CA SER A 76 -7.22 17.43 3.89
C SER A 76 -8.20 17.51 2.72
N ALA A 77 -8.29 16.45 1.90
CA ALA A 77 -9.11 16.47 0.69
C ALA A 77 -10.64 16.50 0.93
N THR A 78 -11.09 16.30 2.17
CA THR A 78 -12.53 16.35 2.53
C THR A 78 -12.89 17.57 3.37
N SER A 79 -11.92 18.38 3.81
CA SER A 79 -12.21 19.51 4.69
C SER A 79 -12.88 20.68 3.97
N ASP A 80 -12.59 20.88 2.67
CA ASP A 80 -13.18 21.97 1.87
C ASP A 80 -14.56 21.63 1.25
N LEU A 81 -15.01 20.36 1.30
CA LEU A 81 -16.26 19.96 0.65
C LEU A 81 -17.50 20.19 1.54
N PHE A 82 -17.31 20.36 2.85
CA PHE A 82 -18.38 20.53 3.83
C PHE A 82 -18.47 21.95 4.42
N ASP A 83 -17.58 22.87 4.02
CA ASP A 83 -17.55 24.26 4.49
C ASP A 83 -18.34 25.22 3.57
N LEU A 84 -19.31 24.68 2.82
CA LEU A 84 -20.35 25.51 2.24
C LEU A 84 -21.24 25.98 3.38
N ASP A 85 -20.90 27.15 3.92
CA ASP A 85 -21.79 28.01 4.69
C ASP A 85 -23.13 28.11 3.94
N VAL A 86 -24.07 27.23 4.32
CA VAL A 86 -25.49 27.50 4.21
C VAL A 86 -25.74 28.63 5.19
N THR A 87 -25.44 29.86 4.75
CA THR A 87 -26.09 31.04 5.30
C THR A 87 -27.52 30.95 4.82
N ASP A 88 -28.31 30.23 5.60
CA ASP A 88 -29.75 30.18 5.50
C ASP A 88 -30.27 31.61 5.34
N ALA A 89 -31.08 31.77 4.32
CA ALA A 89 -31.93 32.92 4.14
C ALA A 89 -32.83 33.02 5.37
N ASP A 90 -32.63 34.04 6.21
CA ASP A 90 -33.70 34.51 7.07
C ASP A 90 -33.58 36.02 7.33
N SER A 91 -34.37 36.80 6.58
CA SER A 91 -35.16 37.97 6.98
C SER A 91 -35.39 38.93 5.82
#